data_AF-A0A8J6GFD8-F1
#
_entry.id   AF-A0A8J6GFD8-F1
#
_cell.length_a   1.000
_cell.length_b   1.000
_cell.length_c   1.000
_cell.angle_alpha   90.00
_cell.angle_beta   90.00
_cell.angle_gamma   90.00
#
_symmetry.space_group_name_H-M   'P 1'
#
loop_
_entity.id
_entity.type
_entity.pdbx_description
1 polymer ?
#
loop_
_entity_poly.entity_id
_entity_poly.type
_entity_poly.pdbx_seq_one_letter_code
_entity_poly.pdbx_strand_id
1 'polypeptide(L)'
;MDRSRTAWASLLLLFMGKELLRDVAGGEKDENTLLMLENSRESDLDEQPPLLQEEPGHPNAGVLEAQDPGLQISSVGVGAARSGNLTFMVGGVEDEFAAAQELLACMGSNVMYCGAVGTGQVAKICNNMLLAISMIGTAEAMNLGIRSGLDPKLLAKILNMSSGRCWSSDTYNPVPGVMDGVPSSNNYQGGFGTTLMAKDLGLAQNSATSTKSPILLGSLAHQIYRMMCAKGYSTKDFSSVFQYLREEETF
;
A
#
# COMPACT_ATOMS: atom_id res chain seq x y z
N MET A 1 -28.86 -3.20 -20.07
CA MET A 1 -27.50 -3.30 -19.52
C MET A 1 -27.57 -2.86 -18.08
N ASP A 2 -27.15 -3.73 -17.17
CA ASP A 2 -27.21 -3.52 -15.72
C ASP A 2 -26.19 -2.45 -15.33
N ARG A 3 -26.65 -1.32 -14.76
CA ARG A 3 -25.81 -0.16 -14.40
C ARG A 3 -24.69 -0.53 -13.42
N SER A 4 -24.88 -1.58 -12.63
CA SER A 4 -23.83 -2.09 -11.73
C SER A 4 -22.63 -2.58 -12.53
N ARG A 5 -22.84 -3.41 -13.56
CA ARG A 5 -21.79 -4.05 -14.36
C ARG A 5 -20.94 -3.07 -15.17
N THR A 6 -21.53 -2.00 -15.69
CA THR A 6 -20.80 -0.92 -16.37
C THR A 6 -19.95 -0.09 -15.42
N ALA A 7 -20.43 0.17 -14.19
CA ALA A 7 -19.63 0.83 -13.16
C ALA A 7 -18.40 -0.01 -12.77
N TRP A 8 -18.56 -1.34 -12.65
CA TRP A 8 -17.47 -2.27 -12.36
C TRP A 8 -16.41 -2.36 -13.44
N ALA A 9 -16.83 -2.35 -14.71
CA ALA A 9 -15.92 -2.36 -15.87
C ALA A 9 -15.10 -1.06 -15.95
N SER A 10 -15.73 0.09 -15.72
CA SER A 10 -15.07 1.40 -15.63
C SER A 10 -14.12 1.47 -14.44
N LEU A 11 -14.46 0.86 -13.30
CA LEU A 11 -13.57 0.70 -12.13
C LEU A 11 -12.34 -0.13 -12.51
N LEU A 12 -12.50 -1.30 -13.15
CA LEU A 12 -11.41 -2.18 -13.61
C LEU A 12 -10.46 -1.48 -14.60
N LEU A 13 -11.01 -0.70 -15.54
CA LEU A 13 -10.22 0.12 -16.48
C LEU A 13 -9.46 1.25 -15.77
N LEU A 14 -10.03 1.83 -14.70
CA LEU A 14 -9.34 2.76 -13.81
C LEU A 14 -8.20 2.10 -13.01
N PHE A 15 -8.36 0.80 -12.66
CA PHE A 15 -7.46 0.09 -11.73
C PHE A 15 -6.13 -0.40 -12.32
N MET A 16 -6.07 -0.72 -13.60
CA MET A 16 -4.93 -1.48 -14.15
C MET A 16 -4.13 -0.71 -15.20
N GLY A 17 -4.68 0.34 -15.81
CA GLY A 17 -4.12 0.89 -17.04
C GLY A 17 -4.23 -0.12 -18.19
N LYS A 18 -4.47 0.38 -19.41
CA LYS A 18 -4.75 -0.48 -20.58
C LYS A 18 -3.65 -1.51 -20.89
N GLU A 19 -2.41 -1.23 -20.53
CA GLU A 19 -1.27 -2.11 -20.82
C GLU A 19 -1.18 -3.30 -19.86
N LEU A 20 -1.42 -3.09 -18.56
CA LEU A 20 -1.40 -4.18 -17.55
C LEU A 20 -2.60 -5.13 -17.70
N LEU A 21 -3.76 -4.60 -18.14
CA LEU A 21 -4.94 -5.41 -18.47
C LEU A 21 -4.66 -6.39 -19.61
N ARG A 22 -3.88 -5.99 -20.62
CA ARG A 22 -3.49 -6.88 -21.73
C ARG A 22 -2.50 -7.95 -21.29
N ASP A 23 -1.56 -7.59 -20.42
CA ASP A 23 -0.57 -8.55 -19.90
C ASP A 23 -1.18 -9.56 -18.92
N VAL A 24 -2.17 -9.14 -18.10
CA VAL A 24 -2.89 -10.04 -17.17
C VAL A 24 -3.95 -10.89 -17.90
N ALA A 25 -4.60 -10.36 -18.94
CA ALA A 25 -5.54 -11.14 -19.77
C ALA A 25 -4.84 -12.08 -20.78
N GLY A 26 -3.51 -12.01 -20.90
CA GLY A 26 -2.70 -12.83 -21.80
C GLY A 26 -2.54 -14.31 -21.40
N GLY A 27 -3.20 -14.76 -20.33
CA GLY A 27 -3.28 -16.18 -19.96
C GLY A 27 -4.71 -16.70 -20.12
N GLU A 28 -4.93 -17.53 -21.16
CA GLU A 28 -6.16 -18.29 -21.48
C GLU A 28 -7.31 -18.25 -20.44
N LYS A 29 -8.01 -17.11 -20.30
CA LYS A 29 -9.33 -17.04 -19.67
C LYS A 29 -10.20 -15.96 -20.29
N ASP A 30 -11.09 -16.45 -21.15
CA ASP A 30 -12.41 -15.93 -21.54
C ASP A 30 -12.47 -14.56 -22.25
N GLU A 31 -12.55 -14.60 -23.59
CA GLU A 31 -12.82 -13.46 -24.48
C GLU A 31 -14.08 -12.67 -24.08
N ASN A 32 -15.02 -13.28 -23.35
CA ASN A 32 -16.20 -12.60 -22.80
C ASN A 32 -15.85 -11.49 -21.80
N THR A 33 -14.75 -11.63 -21.05
CA THR A 33 -14.32 -10.63 -20.05
C THR A 33 -13.81 -9.36 -20.74
N LEU A 34 -13.07 -9.53 -21.85
CA LEU A 34 -12.59 -8.42 -22.70
C LEU A 34 -13.74 -7.70 -23.43
N LEU A 35 -14.72 -8.46 -23.96
CA LEU A 35 -15.91 -7.91 -24.62
C LEU A 35 -16.84 -7.13 -23.67
N MET A 36 -16.93 -7.54 -22.40
CA MET A 36 -17.67 -6.79 -21.36
C MET A 36 -17.01 -5.43 -21.04
N LEU A 37 -15.68 -5.34 -21.14
CA LEU A 37 -14.86 -4.15 -20.87
C LEU A 37 -14.81 -3.17 -22.07
N GLU A 38 -14.90 -3.68 -23.31
CA GLU A 38 -14.92 -2.84 -24.51
C GLU A 38 -16.29 -2.18 -24.76
N ASN A 39 -17.38 -2.89 -24.47
CA ASN A 39 -18.75 -2.38 -24.67
C ASN A 39 -19.20 -1.34 -23.63
N SER A 40 -18.46 -1.16 -22.53
CA SER A 40 -18.74 -0.17 -21.48
C SER A 40 -18.32 1.26 -21.88
N ARG A 41 -17.61 1.43 -23.00
CA ARG A 41 -17.06 2.72 -23.45
C ARG A 41 -18.02 3.55 -24.31
N GLU A 42 -19.05 2.94 -24.90
CA GLU A 42 -19.96 3.64 -25.82
C GLU A 42 -21.16 4.30 -25.12
N SER A 43 -21.46 3.97 -23.86
CA SER A 43 -22.66 4.47 -23.18
C SER A 43 -22.49 5.73 -22.32
N ASP A 44 -21.27 6.13 -21.95
CA ASP A 44 -21.03 7.16 -20.91
C ASP A 44 -20.21 8.36 -21.43
N LEU A 45 -20.70 9.03 -22.49
CA LEU A 45 -20.07 10.26 -23.01
C LEU A 45 -20.57 11.58 -22.38
N ASP A 46 -21.38 11.55 -21.31
CA ASP A 46 -22.04 12.78 -20.81
C ASP A 46 -21.80 13.15 -19.32
N GLU A 47 -20.99 12.41 -18.56
CA GLU A 47 -20.58 12.86 -17.23
C GLU A 47 -19.05 12.94 -17.13
N GLN A 48 -18.54 14.15 -16.87
CA GLN A 48 -17.11 14.39 -16.69
C GLN A 48 -16.55 13.50 -15.58
N PRO A 49 -15.46 12.74 -15.83
CA PRO A 49 -14.92 11.84 -14.82
C PRO A 49 -14.31 12.62 -13.64
N PRO A 50 -14.35 12.05 -12.41
CA PRO A 50 -13.57 12.57 -11.29
C PRO A 50 -12.09 12.60 -11.69
N LEU A 51 -11.45 13.75 -11.47
CA LEU A 51 -10.06 14.03 -11.83
C LEU A 51 -9.10 12.98 -11.25
N LEU A 52 -8.55 12.12 -12.12
CA LEU A 52 -7.26 11.48 -11.91
C LEU A 52 -6.19 12.60 -11.91
N GLN A 53 -5.58 12.89 -10.76
CA GLN A 53 -4.27 13.56 -10.78
C GLN A 53 -3.20 12.47 -10.97
N GLU A 54 -2.86 12.20 -12.23
CA GLU A 54 -1.56 11.61 -12.54
C GLU A 54 -0.48 12.65 -12.25
N GLU A 55 0.35 12.42 -11.22
CA GLU A 55 1.62 13.14 -11.08
C GLU A 55 2.62 12.53 -12.10
N PRO A 56 3.12 13.30 -13.08
CA PRO A 56 4.00 12.75 -14.10
C PRO A 56 5.35 12.36 -13.50
N GLY A 57 5.73 11.07 -13.57
CA GLY A 57 7.13 10.65 -13.43
C GLY A 57 7.51 9.43 -12.58
N HIS A 58 6.58 8.63 -12.06
CA HIS A 58 6.96 7.50 -11.18
C HIS A 58 6.43 6.12 -11.64
N PRO A 59 7.25 5.30 -12.35
CA PRO A 59 6.83 4.01 -12.93
C PRO A 59 6.63 2.86 -11.91
N ASN A 60 6.57 3.11 -10.60
CA ASN A 60 6.53 2.04 -9.58
C ASN A 60 5.63 2.32 -8.34
N ALA A 61 4.77 3.34 -8.37
CA ALA A 61 3.92 3.71 -7.22
C ALA A 61 2.52 3.11 -7.32
N GLY A 62 2.36 1.81 -7.05
CA GLY A 62 1.06 1.13 -7.06
C GLY A 62 0.35 1.18 -5.71
N VAL A 63 -0.37 2.27 -5.42
CA VAL A 63 -1.47 2.29 -4.44
C VAL A 63 -2.75 2.52 -5.22
N LEU A 64 -3.66 1.56 -5.17
CA LEU A 64 -4.93 1.62 -5.89
C LEU A 64 -6.04 2.03 -4.93
N GLU A 65 -6.57 3.24 -5.13
CA GLU A 65 -7.74 3.78 -4.44
C GLU A 65 -8.81 4.06 -5.50
N ALA A 66 -9.97 3.40 -5.41
CA ALA A 66 -11.15 3.78 -6.18
C ALA A 66 -12.28 4.18 -5.24
N GLN A 67 -13.01 5.22 -5.62
CA GLN A 67 -14.13 5.77 -4.88
C GLN A 67 -15.36 5.80 -5.78
N ASP A 68 -16.30 4.90 -5.53
CA ASP A 68 -17.68 5.00 -6.02
C ASP A 68 -18.60 5.30 -4.81
N PRO A 69 -19.67 6.11 -4.95
CA PRO A 69 -20.62 6.40 -3.87
C PRO A 69 -21.19 5.16 -3.14
N GLY A 70 -21.25 3.98 -3.77
CA GLY A 70 -21.72 2.74 -3.14
C GLY A 70 -20.62 1.84 -2.58
N LEU A 71 -19.35 2.05 -2.95
CA LEU A 71 -18.26 1.11 -2.67
C LEU A 71 -16.87 1.75 -2.67
N GLN A 72 -16.05 1.36 -1.69
CA GLN A 72 -14.65 1.78 -1.58
C GLN A 72 -13.73 0.58 -1.42
N ILE A 73 -12.65 0.58 -2.19
CA ILE A 73 -11.68 -0.52 -2.28
C ILE A 73 -10.27 0.01 -1.97
N SER A 74 -9.51 -0.73 -1.15
CA SER A 74 -8.10 -0.45 -0.84
C SER A 74 -7.26 -1.73 -0.93
N SER A 75 -6.04 -1.64 -1.48
CA SER A 75 -5.11 -2.78 -1.62
C SER A 75 -3.70 -2.52 -1.04
N VAL A 76 -2.87 -3.58 -0.92
CA VAL A 76 -1.53 -3.51 -0.32
C VAL A 76 -0.47 -4.09 -1.27
N GLY A 77 0.52 -3.26 -1.65
CA GLY A 77 1.84 -3.71 -2.10
C GLY A 77 2.00 -3.99 -3.60
N VAL A 78 3.06 -3.42 -4.20
CA VAL A 78 3.39 -3.54 -5.63
C VAL A 78 3.80 -4.97 -6.02
N GLY A 79 4.51 -5.69 -5.13
CA GLY A 79 4.89 -7.09 -5.36
C GLY A 79 3.68 -8.04 -5.39
N ALA A 80 2.71 -7.79 -4.51
CA ALA A 80 1.46 -8.55 -4.46
C ALA A 80 0.61 -8.32 -5.72
N ALA A 81 0.56 -7.08 -6.24
CA ALA A 81 -0.15 -6.74 -7.47
C ALA A 81 0.30 -7.57 -8.68
N ARG A 82 1.61 -7.69 -8.91
CA ARG A 82 2.15 -8.48 -10.04
C ARG A 82 1.88 -9.98 -9.93
N SER A 83 1.77 -10.48 -8.70
CA SER A 83 1.57 -11.91 -8.43
C SER A 83 0.10 -12.32 -8.27
N GLY A 84 -0.85 -11.38 -8.39
CA GLY A 84 -2.27 -11.64 -8.17
C GLY A 84 -2.60 -11.99 -6.70
N ASN A 85 -1.77 -11.56 -5.74
CA ASN A 85 -1.90 -11.89 -4.32
C ASN A 85 -2.26 -10.67 -3.47
N LEU A 86 -2.93 -9.67 -4.04
CA LEU A 86 -3.39 -8.51 -3.28
C LEU A 86 -4.37 -8.92 -2.16
N THR A 87 -4.31 -8.17 -1.07
CA THR A 87 -5.38 -8.17 -0.06
C THR A 87 -6.25 -6.95 -0.31
N PHE A 88 -7.53 -7.17 -0.59
CA PHE A 88 -8.53 -6.13 -0.75
C PHE A 88 -9.34 -5.95 0.54
N MET A 89 -9.43 -4.70 1.00
CA MET A 89 -10.26 -4.28 2.12
C MET A 89 -11.43 -3.46 1.56
N VAL A 90 -12.65 -4.00 1.64
CA VAL A 90 -13.81 -3.50 0.90
C VAL A 90 -14.86 -2.97 1.86
N GLY A 91 -15.23 -1.70 1.73
CA GLY A 91 -16.35 -1.09 2.45
C GLY A 91 -17.47 -0.70 1.49
N GLY A 92 -18.71 -1.07 1.79
CA GLY A 92 -19.85 -0.84 0.90
C GLY A 92 -21.17 -1.38 1.45
N VAL A 93 -22.17 -1.48 0.58
CA VAL A 93 -23.41 -2.22 0.87
C VAL A 93 -23.09 -3.72 0.86
N GLU A 94 -23.51 -4.45 1.90
CA GLU A 94 -23.17 -5.87 2.06
C GLU A 94 -23.65 -6.74 0.89
N ASP A 95 -24.85 -6.47 0.37
CA ASP A 95 -25.43 -7.19 -0.76
C ASP A 95 -24.59 -7.10 -2.04
N GLU A 96 -23.83 -6.02 -2.21
CA GLU A 96 -22.95 -5.79 -3.37
C GLU A 96 -21.57 -6.46 -3.22
N PHE A 97 -21.21 -6.91 -2.00
CA PHE A 97 -19.89 -7.46 -1.72
C PHE A 97 -19.62 -8.75 -2.50
N ALA A 98 -20.61 -9.62 -2.69
CA ALA A 98 -20.42 -10.88 -3.40
C ALA A 98 -19.97 -10.65 -4.86
N ALA A 99 -20.59 -9.68 -5.55
CA ALA A 99 -20.20 -9.29 -6.90
C ALA A 99 -18.80 -8.66 -6.92
N ALA A 100 -18.50 -7.80 -5.94
CA ALA A 100 -17.17 -7.22 -5.76
C ALA A 100 -16.10 -8.31 -5.60
N GLN A 101 -16.39 -9.31 -4.76
CA GLN A 101 -15.45 -10.37 -4.41
C GLN A 101 -15.08 -11.23 -5.61
N GLU A 102 -16.03 -11.58 -6.46
CA GLU A 102 -15.78 -12.38 -7.67
C GLU A 102 -14.76 -11.70 -8.59
N LEU A 103 -14.90 -10.37 -8.79
CA LEU A 103 -13.97 -9.59 -9.60
C LEU A 103 -12.61 -9.40 -8.91
N LEU A 104 -12.62 -9.06 -7.62
CA LEU A 104 -11.39 -8.76 -6.88
C LEU A 104 -10.53 -10.00 -6.62
N ALA A 105 -11.14 -11.19 -6.51
CA ALA A 105 -10.43 -12.45 -6.36
C ALA A 105 -9.57 -12.82 -7.57
N CYS A 106 -9.82 -12.22 -8.74
CA CYS A 106 -8.94 -12.38 -9.91
C CYS A 106 -7.58 -11.70 -9.74
N MET A 107 -7.48 -10.71 -8.85
CA MET A 107 -6.26 -9.92 -8.60
C MET A 107 -5.69 -10.13 -7.19
N GLY A 108 -6.46 -10.78 -6.31
CA GLY A 108 -6.17 -10.84 -4.89
C GLY A 108 -6.36 -12.23 -4.31
N SER A 109 -5.48 -12.57 -3.37
CA SER A 109 -5.58 -13.81 -2.59
C SER A 109 -6.55 -13.68 -1.42
N ASN A 110 -6.84 -12.46 -0.99
CA ASN A 110 -7.74 -12.18 0.12
C ASN A 110 -8.65 -10.99 -0.23
N VAL A 111 -9.96 -11.17 -0.09
CA VAL A 111 -10.95 -10.10 -0.25
C VAL A 111 -11.81 -10.07 1.01
N MET A 112 -11.72 -8.98 1.77
CA MET A 112 -12.34 -8.86 3.09
C MET A 112 -13.40 -7.76 3.08
N TYR A 113 -14.62 -8.11 3.48
CA TYR A 113 -15.66 -7.13 3.76
C TYR A 113 -15.37 -6.44 5.10
N CYS A 114 -15.29 -5.12 5.09
CA CYS A 114 -14.95 -4.30 6.25
C CYS A 114 -16.18 -3.58 6.85
N GLY A 115 -17.36 -3.72 6.24
CA GLY A 115 -18.59 -3.03 6.65
C GLY A 115 -18.99 -1.90 5.68
N ALA A 116 -19.62 -0.85 6.20
CA ALA A 116 -20.14 0.26 5.40
C ALA A 116 -19.07 1.00 4.58
N VAL A 117 -19.51 1.82 3.62
CA VAL A 117 -18.63 2.70 2.84
C VAL A 117 -17.67 3.48 3.76
N GLY A 118 -16.37 3.46 3.45
CA GLY A 118 -15.32 4.10 4.25
C GLY A 118 -14.52 3.14 5.14
N THR A 119 -15.09 2.01 5.58
CA THR A 119 -14.41 1.14 6.56
C THR A 119 -13.18 0.42 5.99
N GLY A 120 -13.18 0.08 4.69
CA GLY A 120 -12.00 -0.49 4.03
C GLY A 120 -10.80 0.46 4.04
N GLN A 121 -11.05 1.76 3.82
CA GLN A 121 -10.03 2.81 3.92
C GLN A 121 -9.52 2.96 5.35
N VAL A 122 -10.41 2.94 6.35
CA VAL A 122 -10.02 2.98 7.76
C VAL A 122 -9.15 1.78 8.14
N ALA A 123 -9.52 0.57 7.71
CA ALA A 123 -8.73 -0.64 7.95
C ALA A 123 -7.32 -0.52 7.34
N LYS A 124 -7.22 -0.04 6.10
CA LYS A 124 -5.95 0.19 5.41
C LYS A 124 -5.08 1.22 6.13
N ILE A 125 -5.65 2.35 6.51
CA ILE A 125 -4.95 3.43 7.21
C ILE A 125 -4.43 2.95 8.57
N CYS A 126 -5.23 2.22 9.34
CA CYS A 126 -4.80 1.63 10.62
C CYS A 126 -3.64 0.64 10.43
N ASN A 127 -3.73 -0.23 9.41
CA ASN A 127 -2.66 -1.17 9.08
C ASN A 127 -1.36 -0.45 8.72
N ASN A 128 -1.42 0.57 7.85
CA ASN A 128 -0.24 1.30 7.41
C ASN A 128 0.35 2.17 8.53
N MET A 129 -0.47 2.70 9.45
CA MET A 129 0.02 3.35 10.67
C MET A 129 0.80 2.39 11.57
N LEU A 130 0.27 1.19 11.83
CA LEU A 130 0.97 0.17 12.61
C LEU A 130 2.27 -0.29 11.94
N LEU A 131 2.24 -0.44 10.62
CA LEU A 131 3.42 -0.77 9.81
C LEU A 131 4.51 0.31 9.96
N ALA A 132 4.15 1.59 9.86
CA ALA A 132 5.09 2.70 10.01
C ALA A 132 5.76 2.70 11.40
N ILE A 133 4.96 2.57 12.46
CA ILE A 133 5.46 2.52 13.84
C ILE A 133 6.43 1.34 14.00
N SER A 134 6.06 0.16 13.50
CA SER A 134 6.87 -1.06 13.64
C SER A 134 8.15 -0.99 12.81
N MET A 135 8.11 -0.38 11.63
CA MET A 135 9.30 -0.18 10.79
C MET A 135 10.28 0.79 11.45
N ILE A 136 9.80 1.91 11.98
CA ILE A 136 10.63 2.85 12.75
C ILE A 136 11.21 2.16 13.98
N GLY A 137 10.39 1.45 14.76
CA GLY A 137 10.86 0.69 15.92
C GLY A 137 11.90 -0.37 15.57
N THR A 138 11.73 -1.07 14.44
CA THR A 138 12.73 -2.01 13.93
C THR A 138 14.03 -1.29 13.58
N ALA A 139 13.96 -0.17 12.88
CA ALA A 139 15.13 0.62 12.50
C ALA A 139 15.88 1.16 13.73
N GLU A 140 15.17 1.68 14.73
CA GLU A 140 15.74 2.16 15.99
C GLU A 140 16.40 1.03 16.78
N ALA A 141 15.71 -0.10 16.97
CA ALA A 141 16.23 -1.24 17.70
C ALA A 141 17.49 -1.83 17.03
N MET A 142 17.46 -1.95 15.70
CA MET A 142 18.60 -2.41 14.93
C MET A 142 19.77 -1.41 15.02
N ASN A 143 19.52 -0.11 14.84
CA ASN A 143 20.56 0.91 14.94
C ASN A 143 21.21 0.92 16.34
N LEU A 144 20.41 0.89 17.40
CA LEU A 144 20.90 0.82 18.78
C LEU A 144 21.78 -0.42 19.00
N GLY A 145 21.31 -1.59 18.58
CA GLY A 145 22.08 -2.83 18.74
C GLY A 145 23.39 -2.84 17.95
N ILE A 146 23.38 -2.34 16.71
CA ILE A 146 24.58 -2.21 15.87
C ILE A 146 25.58 -1.25 16.51
N ARG A 147 25.13 -0.07 16.98
CA ARG A 147 25.98 0.89 17.69
C ARG A 147 26.52 0.35 19.01
N SER A 148 25.84 -0.66 19.58
CA SER A 148 26.30 -1.40 20.76
C SER A 148 27.22 -2.58 20.43
N GLY A 149 27.60 -2.75 19.16
CA GLY A 149 28.56 -3.77 18.71
C GLY A 149 27.95 -5.13 18.35
N LEU A 150 26.62 -5.23 18.26
CA LEU A 150 25.98 -6.47 17.80
C LEU A 150 26.07 -6.61 16.29
N ASP A 151 26.34 -7.84 15.84
CA ASP A 151 26.17 -8.20 14.43
C ASP A 151 24.69 -8.03 14.01
N PRO A 152 24.40 -7.31 12.91
CA PRO A 152 23.03 -7.08 12.46
C PRO A 152 22.24 -8.36 12.20
N LYS A 153 22.86 -9.40 11.63
CA LYS A 153 22.16 -10.65 11.30
C LYS A 153 21.80 -11.42 12.57
N LEU A 154 22.71 -11.45 13.54
CA LEU A 154 22.45 -12.03 14.85
C LEU A 154 21.29 -11.32 15.56
N LEU A 155 21.29 -9.98 15.58
CA LEU A 155 20.21 -9.22 16.21
C LEU A 155 18.86 -9.44 15.52
N ALA A 156 18.82 -9.39 14.19
CA ALA A 156 17.61 -9.70 13.43
C ALA A 156 17.08 -11.11 13.74
N LYS A 157 17.97 -12.11 13.83
CA LYS A 157 17.60 -13.47 14.24
C LYS A 157 16.97 -13.49 15.63
N ILE A 158 17.56 -12.80 16.61
CA ILE A 158 17.03 -12.72 17.98
C ILE A 158 15.64 -12.07 18.00
N LEU A 159 15.46 -10.94 17.33
CA LEU A 159 14.17 -10.25 17.23
C LEU A 159 13.12 -11.16 16.60
N ASN A 160 13.46 -11.84 15.51
CA ASN A 160 12.56 -12.70 14.74
C ASN A 160 12.24 -14.04 15.40
N MET A 161 12.82 -14.36 16.56
CA MET A 161 12.42 -15.50 17.40
C MET A 161 11.88 -15.08 18.77
N SER A 162 11.68 -13.79 18.99
CA SER A 162 11.28 -13.20 20.26
C SER A 162 9.98 -12.40 20.12
N SER A 163 9.53 -11.77 21.22
CA SER A 163 8.34 -10.91 21.25
C SER A 163 8.46 -9.63 20.43
N GLY A 164 9.68 -9.24 20.02
CA GLY A 164 9.92 -8.08 19.16
C GLY A 164 9.64 -8.33 17.67
N ARG A 165 9.31 -9.57 17.27
CA ARG A 165 9.08 -9.93 15.88
C ARG A 165 7.90 -9.16 15.29
N CYS A 166 8.09 -8.61 14.09
CA CYS A 166 7.04 -8.05 13.25
C CYS A 166 7.38 -8.24 11.77
N TRP A 167 6.42 -7.98 10.88
CA TRP A 167 6.64 -8.10 9.43
C TRP A 167 7.82 -7.26 8.94
N SER A 168 8.01 -6.06 9.51
CA SER A 168 9.14 -5.18 9.21
C SER A 168 10.49 -5.81 9.58
N SER A 169 10.58 -6.70 10.55
CA SER A 169 11.84 -7.32 10.98
C SER A 169 12.11 -8.68 10.30
N ASP A 170 11.06 -9.46 10.03
CA ASP A 170 11.17 -10.85 9.53
C ASP A 170 10.93 -11.02 8.03
N THR A 171 10.30 -10.05 7.37
CA THR A 171 9.93 -10.12 5.94
C THR A 171 10.45 -8.91 5.15
N TYR A 172 10.73 -7.78 5.81
CA TYR A 172 11.08 -6.52 5.15
C TYR A 172 12.18 -5.73 5.86
N ASN A 173 13.21 -6.43 6.35
CA ASN A 173 14.21 -5.85 7.26
C ASN A 173 14.89 -4.58 6.68
N PRO A 174 14.94 -3.46 7.43
CA PRO A 174 15.44 -2.19 6.89
C PRO A 174 16.97 -2.09 6.83
N VAL A 175 17.71 -3.04 7.39
CA VAL A 175 19.18 -2.97 7.44
C VAL A 175 19.82 -3.64 6.22
N PRO A 176 20.64 -2.91 5.42
CA PRO A 176 21.32 -3.49 4.27
C PRO A 176 22.18 -4.70 4.65
N GLY A 177 22.04 -5.78 3.88
CA GLY A 177 22.80 -7.03 4.04
C GLY A 177 22.23 -8.01 5.07
N VAL A 178 21.14 -7.69 5.77
CA VAL A 178 20.45 -8.65 6.67
C VAL A 178 19.55 -9.62 5.90
N MET A 179 18.86 -9.13 4.88
CA MET A 179 17.89 -9.89 4.10
C MET A 179 18.07 -9.58 2.61
N ASP A 180 17.95 -10.61 1.77
CA ASP A 180 17.98 -10.48 0.31
C ASP A 180 16.57 -10.24 -0.24
N GLY A 181 16.46 -9.63 -1.43
CA GLY A 181 15.18 -9.45 -2.12
C GLY A 181 14.27 -8.36 -1.54
N VAL A 182 14.79 -7.53 -0.62
CA VAL A 182 14.09 -6.38 -0.02
C VAL A 182 14.75 -5.06 -0.43
N PRO A 183 14.06 -3.91 -0.36
CA PRO A 183 14.63 -2.64 -0.80
C PRO A 183 15.94 -2.26 -0.11
N SER A 184 16.13 -2.61 1.16
CA SER A 184 17.37 -2.33 1.90
C SER A 184 18.60 -3.01 1.27
N SER A 185 18.42 -4.13 0.55
CA SER A 185 19.50 -4.79 -0.21
C SER A 185 19.75 -4.16 -1.58
N ASN A 186 18.95 -3.17 -2.00
CA ASN A 186 19.02 -2.50 -3.29
C ASN A 186 18.94 -0.96 -3.14
N ASN A 187 19.68 -0.40 -2.18
CA ASN A 187 19.76 1.05 -1.93
C ASN A 187 18.39 1.75 -1.80
N TYR A 188 17.42 1.04 -1.20
CA TYR A 188 16.03 1.44 -0.98
C TYR A 188 15.30 1.85 -2.25
N GLN A 189 15.64 1.25 -3.39
CA GLN A 189 14.94 1.47 -4.67
C GLN A 189 13.69 0.59 -4.79
N GLY A 190 12.66 1.12 -5.44
CA GLY A 190 11.37 0.44 -5.61
C GLY A 190 10.58 0.36 -4.30
N GLY A 191 9.82 -0.72 -4.11
CA GLY A 191 9.07 -0.96 -2.87
C GLY A 191 7.88 -0.01 -2.68
N PHE A 192 7.64 0.38 -1.44
CA PHE A 192 6.59 1.32 -1.04
C PHE A 192 7.21 2.68 -0.69
N GLY A 193 7.06 3.65 -1.60
CA GLY A 193 7.73 4.94 -1.49
C GLY A 193 7.38 5.73 -0.22
N THR A 194 8.37 6.45 0.31
CA THR A 194 8.25 7.27 1.53
C THR A 194 7.16 8.34 1.40
N THR A 195 6.97 8.94 0.21
CA THR A 195 5.86 9.87 -0.05
C THR A 195 4.49 9.22 0.17
N LEU A 196 4.31 7.97 -0.26
CA LEU A 196 3.04 7.26 -0.12
C LEU A 196 2.80 6.88 1.35
N MET A 197 3.83 6.44 2.06
CA MET A 197 3.75 6.22 3.50
C MET A 197 3.37 7.50 4.25
N ALA A 198 4.00 8.63 3.92
CA ALA A 198 3.68 9.92 4.51
C ALA A 198 2.23 10.36 4.19
N LYS A 199 1.73 10.12 2.97
CA LYS A 199 0.33 10.37 2.60
C LYS A 199 -0.63 9.56 3.49
N ASP A 200 -0.42 8.25 3.60
CA ASP A 200 -1.30 7.36 4.38
C ASP A 200 -1.30 7.72 5.87
N LEU A 201 -0.15 8.09 6.41
CA LEU A 201 -0.04 8.59 7.78
C LEU A 201 -0.71 9.96 7.97
N GLY A 202 -0.73 10.81 6.94
CA GLY A 202 -1.54 12.03 6.93
C GLY A 202 -3.04 11.73 7.00
N LEU A 203 -3.51 10.72 6.27
CA LEU A 203 -4.90 10.24 6.38
C LEU A 203 -5.19 9.67 7.78
N ALA A 204 -4.25 8.93 8.38
CA ALA A 204 -4.34 8.46 9.75
C ALA A 204 -4.46 9.61 10.76
N GLN A 205 -3.63 10.64 10.62
CA GLN A 205 -3.65 11.82 11.48
C GLN A 205 -4.98 12.56 11.40
N ASN A 206 -5.52 12.75 10.19
CA ASN A 206 -6.79 13.41 9.97
C ASN A 206 -7.96 12.59 10.54
N SER A 207 -7.97 11.28 10.30
CA SER A 207 -8.99 10.37 10.84
C SER A 207 -8.95 10.33 12.38
N ALA A 208 -7.76 10.25 12.97
CA ALA A 208 -7.60 10.27 14.41
C ALA A 208 -8.07 11.60 15.03
N THR A 209 -7.81 12.73 14.37
CA THR A 209 -8.29 14.04 14.81
C THR A 209 -9.82 14.10 14.76
N SER A 210 -10.43 13.66 13.66
CA SER A 210 -11.89 13.62 13.48
C SER A 210 -12.58 12.73 14.53
N THR A 211 -12.00 11.57 14.83
CA THR A 211 -12.54 10.59 15.79
C THR A 211 -12.11 10.85 17.23
N LYS A 212 -11.27 11.87 17.49
CA LYS A 212 -10.68 12.18 18.80
C LYS A 212 -9.89 11.00 19.40
N SER A 213 -9.23 10.24 18.54
CA SER A 213 -8.42 9.07 18.93
C SER A 213 -6.96 9.48 19.20
N PRO A 214 -6.42 9.25 20.41
CA PRO A 214 -5.02 9.57 20.70
C PRO A 214 -4.07 8.56 20.04
N ILE A 215 -3.22 9.03 19.13
CA ILE A 215 -2.26 8.20 18.38
C ILE A 215 -0.83 8.74 18.51
N LEU A 216 -0.28 8.73 19.72
CA LEU A 216 1.02 9.37 20.02
C LEU A 216 2.14 8.88 19.10
N LEU A 217 2.33 7.56 19.01
CA LEU A 217 3.37 6.96 18.17
C LEU A 217 3.07 7.10 16.68
N GLY A 218 1.80 7.00 16.28
CA GLY A 218 1.38 7.22 14.89
C GLY A 218 1.64 8.66 14.44
N SER A 219 1.44 9.63 15.32
CA SER A 219 1.71 11.04 15.03
C SER A 219 3.21 11.30 14.87
N LEU A 220 4.04 10.70 15.74
CA LEU A 220 5.50 10.80 15.59
C LEU A 220 5.97 10.12 14.30
N ALA A 221 5.43 8.94 13.97
CA ALA A 221 5.73 8.26 12.72
C ALA A 221 5.39 9.12 11.49
N HIS A 222 4.22 9.77 11.51
CA HIS A 222 3.83 10.73 10.46
C HIS A 222 4.87 11.85 10.31
N GLN A 223 5.29 12.47 11.42
CA GLN A 223 6.28 13.55 11.36
C GLN A 223 7.66 13.06 10.86
N ILE A 224 8.10 11.87 11.27
CA ILE A 224 9.36 11.28 10.80
C ILE A 224 9.34 11.10 9.28
N TYR A 225 8.29 10.48 8.73
CA TYR A 225 8.19 10.28 7.28
C TYR A 225 8.01 11.59 6.51
N ARG A 226 7.38 12.62 7.11
CA ARG A 226 7.33 13.98 6.54
C ARG A 226 8.72 14.63 6.49
N MET A 227 9.52 14.50 7.55
CA MET A 227 10.91 14.99 7.56
C MET A 227 11.77 14.28 6.53
N MET A 228 11.64 12.95 6.41
CA MET A 228 12.32 12.17 5.38
C MET A 228 11.98 12.66 3.97
N CYS A 229 10.70 12.90 3.67
CA CYS A 229 10.29 13.46 2.37
C CYS A 229 11.01 14.79 2.05
N ALA A 230 11.15 15.66 3.05
CA ALA A 230 11.83 16.96 2.89
C ALA A 230 13.37 16.84 2.79
N LYS A 231 13.95 15.70 3.17
CA LYS A 231 15.39 15.44 3.17
C LYS A 231 15.85 14.52 2.03
N GLY A 232 15.09 14.44 0.95
CA GLY A 232 15.47 13.69 -0.25
C GLY A 232 15.19 12.18 -0.20
N TYR A 233 14.40 11.72 0.78
CA TYR A 233 13.99 10.32 0.88
C TYR A 233 12.62 10.04 0.22
N SER A 234 11.94 11.05 -0.31
CA SER A 234 10.57 10.95 -0.84
C SER A 234 10.33 9.76 -1.79
N THR A 235 11.29 9.53 -2.70
CA THR A 235 11.22 8.46 -3.72
C THR A 235 11.83 7.12 -3.28
N LYS A 236 12.51 7.09 -2.13
CA LYS A 236 13.05 5.86 -1.55
C LYS A 236 11.96 5.07 -0.85
N ASP A 237 12.13 3.75 -0.81
CA ASP A 237 11.27 2.87 -0.01
C ASP A 237 11.23 3.32 1.47
N PHE A 238 10.07 3.19 2.11
CA PHE A 238 9.83 3.64 3.49
C PHE A 238 10.74 2.95 4.54
N SER A 239 11.34 1.80 4.23
CA SER A 239 12.36 1.15 5.08
C SER A 239 13.67 1.95 5.16
N SER A 240 13.86 2.94 4.27
CA SER A 240 14.99 3.88 4.31
C SER A 240 15.03 4.77 5.56
N VAL A 241 14.02 4.67 6.44
CA VAL A 241 14.07 5.31 7.77
C VAL A 241 15.27 4.84 8.60
N PHE A 242 15.75 3.60 8.40
CA PHE A 242 17.02 3.18 9.01
C PHE A 242 18.22 3.99 8.50
N GLN A 243 18.27 4.28 7.19
CA GLN A 243 19.31 5.14 6.62
C GLN A 243 19.22 6.55 7.20
N TYR A 244 18.01 7.11 7.29
CA TYR A 244 17.76 8.42 7.89
C TYR A 244 18.21 8.50 9.35
N LEU A 245 17.94 7.47 10.16
CA LEU A 245 18.36 7.40 11.57
C LEU A 245 19.86 7.14 11.76
N ARG A 246 20.55 6.64 10.73
CA ARG A 246 21.98 6.33 10.78
C ARG A 246 22.85 7.45 10.25
N GLU A 247 22.31 8.39 9.48
CA GLU A 247 23.06 9.56 9.01
C GLU A 247 23.70 10.27 10.21
N GLU A 248 25.03 10.28 10.25
CA GLU A 248 25.79 11.00 11.24
C GLU A 248 25.70 12.49 10.91
N GLU A 249 25.14 13.29 11.82
CA GLU A 249 25.37 14.73 11.77
C GLU A 249 26.88 14.96 11.87
N THR A 250 27.45 15.39 10.75
CA THR A 250 28.79 15.97 10.72
C THR A 250 28.65 17.37 11.32
N PHE A 251 28.93 17.48 12.62
CA PHE A 251 29.11 18.76 13.30
C PHE A 251 30.55 19.25 13.17
#